data_AF-A0A2A4QRD0-F1
#
_entry.id   AF-A0A2A4QRD0-F1
#
_cell.length_a   1.000
_cell.length_b   1.000
_cell.length_c   1.000
_cell.angle_alpha   90.00
_cell.angle_beta   90.00
_cell.angle_gamma   90.00
#
_symmetry.space_group_name_H-M   'P 1'
#
loop_
_entity.id
_entity.type
_entity.pdbx_description
1 polymer ?
#
loop_
_entity_poly.entity_id
_entity_poly.type
_entity_poly.pdbx_seq_one_letter_code
_entity_poly.pdbx_strand_id
1 'polypeptide(L)' 'MAKKVNPIRNTNKSKDYVKVIKTVVSEKSGAYSFRTEIIHKDNVQKFFQS' A
#
# COMPACT_ATOMS: atom_id res chain seq x y z
N MET A 1 -31.45 -5.01 28.95
CA MET A 1 -30.05 -4.59 29.20
C MET A 1 -29.52 -3.88 27.97
N ALA A 2 -29.24 -2.58 28.04
CA ALA A 2 -28.63 -1.85 26.92
C ALA A 2 -27.15 -2.24 26.83
N LYS A 3 -26.76 -2.94 25.77
CA LYS A 3 -25.36 -3.27 25.52
C LYS A 3 -24.66 -1.99 25.06
N LYS A 4 -24.01 -1.27 25.99
CA LYS A 4 -23.17 -0.11 25.67
C LYS A 4 -21.99 -0.60 24.84
N VAL A 5 -22.14 -0.56 23.52
CA VAL A 5 -21.06 -0.85 22.58
C VAL A 5 -20.08 0.32 22.64
N ASN A 6 -18.85 0.02 23.08
CA ASN A 6 -17.76 0.99 23.01
C ASN A 6 -17.48 1.35 21.53
N PRO A 7 -17.55 2.63 21.14
CA PRO A 7 -17.36 3.07 19.74
C PRO A 7 -15.91 2.92 19.23
N ILE A 8 -14.98 2.46 20.07
CA ILE A 8 -13.54 2.36 19.79
C ILE A 8 -13.14 0.98 19.22
N ARG A 9 -14.09 0.08 18.95
CA ARG A 9 -13.77 -1.28 18.46
C ARG A 9 -13.13 -1.31 17.06
N ASN A 10 -13.12 -0.18 16.33
CA ASN A 10 -12.61 -0.08 14.97
C ASN A 10 -11.46 0.94 14.80
N THR A 11 -10.85 1.42 15.89
CA THR A 11 -9.80 2.46 15.83
C THR A 11 -8.39 1.89 15.57
N ASN A 12 -8.27 0.64 15.13
CA ASN A 12 -7.06 0.19 14.45
C ASN A 12 -7.09 0.66 12.99
N LYS A 13 -7.22 1.97 12.77
CA LYS A 13 -6.95 2.57 11.46
C LYS A 13 -5.45 2.50 11.22
N SER A 14 -4.98 1.34 10.76
CA SER A 14 -3.64 1.22 10.17
C SER A 14 -3.49 2.29 9.09
N LYS A 15 -2.29 2.84 8.88
CA LYS A 15 -2.06 3.76 7.76
C LYS A 15 -2.52 3.10 6.46
N ASP A 16 -3.57 3.65 5.86
CA ASP A 16 -4.24 3.03 4.71
C ASP A 16 -3.41 3.13 3.43
N TYR A 17 -2.46 4.07 3.38
CA TYR A 17 -1.57 4.29 2.27
C TYR A 17 -0.13 3.88 2.59
N VAL A 18 0.50 3.21 1.64
CA VAL A 18 1.87 2.70 1.72
C VAL A 18 2.65 3.22 0.53
N LYS A 19 3.90 3.66 0.78
CA LYS A 19 4.83 3.99 -0.30
C LYS A 19 5.48 2.69 -0.77
N VAL A 20 5.29 2.36 -2.02
CA VAL A 20 5.82 1.15 -2.64
C VAL A 20 6.93 1.53 -3.62
N ILE A 21 7.99 0.73 -3.65
CA ILE A 21 9.17 0.94 -4.49
C ILE A 21 9.37 -0.32 -5.32
N LYS A 22 9.28 -0.21 -6.64
CA LYS A 22 9.53 -1.31 -7.59
C LYS A 22 10.74 -0.98 -8.46
N THR A 23 11.59 -1.96 -8.67
CA THR A 23 12.68 -1.88 -9.64
C THR A 23 12.13 -2.12 -11.04
N VAL A 24 12.43 -1.22 -11.97
CA VAL A 24 12.08 -1.32 -13.39
C VAL A 24 13.34 -1.21 -14.24
N VAL A 25 13.43 -2.01 -15.29
CA VAL A 25 14.53 -1.93 -16.25
C VAL A 25 14.24 -0.78 -17.21
N SER A 26 15.21 0.12 -17.38
CA SER A 26 15.13 1.19 -18.39
C SER A 26 15.32 0.59 -19.77
N GLU A 27 14.32 0.71 -20.64
CA GLU A 27 14.37 0.19 -22.03
C GLU A 27 15.49 0.83 -22.86
N LYS A 28 15.91 2.05 -22.52
CA LYS A 28 16.94 2.79 -23.25
C LYS A 28 18.37 2.37 -22.89
N SER A 29 18.61 2.00 -21.64
CA SER A 29 19.97 1.80 -21.12
C SER A 29 20.21 0.47 -20.41
N GLY A 30 19.16 -0.35 -20.21
CA GLY A 30 19.24 -1.59 -19.44
C GLY A 30 19.49 -1.40 -17.94
N ALA A 31 19.61 -0.15 -17.48
CA ALA A 31 19.86 0.15 -16.07
C ALA A 31 18.59 -0.03 -15.23
N TYR A 32 18.74 -0.51 -14.00
CA TYR A 32 17.66 -0.56 -13.02
C TYR A 32 17.35 0.84 -12.50
N SER A 33 16.09 1.23 -12.59
CA SER A 33 15.54 2.45 -12.00
C SER A 33 14.49 2.07 -10.95
N PHE A 34 14.25 2.98 -10.01
CA PHE A 34 13.22 2.79 -8.98
C PHE A 34 11.97 3.60 -9.35
N ARG A 35 10.83 2.93 -9.44
CA ARG A 35 9.51 3.58 -9.56
C ARG A 35 8.84 3.57 -8.18
N THR A 36 8.47 4.76 -7.71
CA THR A 36 7.83 4.95 -6.40
C THR A 36 6.39 5.42 -6.55
N GLU A 37 5.46 4.79 -5.84
CA GLU A 37 4.04 5.16 -5.86
C GLU A 37 3.43 5.03 -4.46
N ILE A 38 2.45 5.88 -4.13
CA ILE A 38 1.70 5.81 -2.87
C ILE A 38 0.34 5.18 -3.20
N ILE A 39 0.08 3.98 -2.67
CA ILE A 39 -1.12 3.21 -2.96
C ILE A 39 -1.79 2.71 -1.69
N HIS A 40 -3.07 2.36 -1.80
CA HIS A 40 -3.79 1.73 -0.70
C HIS A 40 -3.20 0.34 -0.40
N LYS A 41 -3.15 -0.04 0.88
CA LYS A 41 -2.57 -1.32 1.35
C LYS A 41 -3.09 -2.55 0.61
N ASP A 42 -4.36 -2.54 0.22
CA ASP A 42 -5.01 -3.68 -0.47
C ASP A 42 -4.51 -3.88 -1.91
N ASN A 43 -3.93 -2.84 -2.51
CA ASN A 43 -3.45 -2.86 -3.89
C ASN A 43 -1.95 -3.15 -4.01
N VAL A 44 -1.23 -3.37 -2.90
CA VAL A 44 0.21 -3.60 -2.90
C VAL A 44 0.60 -4.83 -3.72
N GLN A 45 -0.14 -5.93 -3.60
CA GLN A 45 0.14 -7.15 -4.38
C GLN A 45 -0.06 -6.93 -5.89
N LYS A 46 -1.13 -6.23 -6.27
CA LYS A 46 -1.42 -5.91 -7.68
C LYS A 46 -0.30 -5.07 -8.31
N PHE A 47 0.26 -4.13 -7.56
CA PHE A 47 1.36 -3.28 -8.02
C PHE A 47 2.61 -4.09 -8.38
N PHE A 48 2.95 -5.12 -7.60
CA PHE A 48 4.13 -5.95 -7.86
C PHE A 48 3.93 -7.04 -8.93
N GLN A 49 2.67 -7.39 -9.26
CA GLN A 49 2.35 -8.38 -10.30
C GLN A 49 2.30 -7.79 -11.72
N SER A 50 2.13 -6.46 -11.84
CA SER A 50 2.32 -5.75 -13.11
C SER A 50 3.73 -5.84 -13.65
#